data_AF-A0A7X4EUM5-F1
#
_entry.id   AF-A0A7X4EUM5-F1
#
_cell.length_a   1.000
_cell.length_b   1.000
_cell.length_c   1.000
_cell.angle_alpha   90.00
_cell.angle_beta   90.00
_cell.angle_gamma   90.00
#
_symmetry.space_group_name_H-M   'P 1'
#
loop_
_entity.id
_entity.type
_entity.pdbx_description
1 polymer ?
#
loop_
_entity_poly.entity_id
_entity_poly.type
_entity_poly.pdbx_seq_one_letter_code
_entity_poly.pdbx_strand_id
1 'polypeptide(L)'
;MTERAGRWVFASGNAGKFSELEALLAPTGIVLVARDEFGLASPEETGRTFLENALLKARHAAAATGLPAIADDSGLAVDALDGAPGVRSARFADGGGSRANIAKLLELMEDVPDPDRGARFCCVVAALA
;
A
#
# COMPACT_ATOMS: atom_id res chain seq x y z
N MET A 1 0.00 29.71 15.18
CA MET A 1 -0.57 29.18 13.91
C MET A 1 0.41 28.31 13.11
N THR A 2 1.57 27.93 13.67
CA THR A 2 2.68 27.29 12.94
C THR A 2 2.88 25.79 13.24
N GLU A 3 2.17 25.19 14.20
CA GLU A 3 2.40 23.79 14.61
C GLU A 3 1.89 22.71 13.63
N ARG A 4 1.12 23.09 12.61
CA ARG A 4 0.60 22.16 11.58
C ARG A 4 1.35 22.22 10.25
N ALA A 5 2.20 23.22 10.05
CA ALA A 5 2.93 23.36 8.79
C ALA A 5 3.93 22.19 8.64
N GLY A 6 3.79 21.42 7.56
CA GLY A 6 4.70 20.31 7.24
C GLY A 6 4.36 18.98 7.89
N ARG A 7 3.32 18.85 8.72
CA ARG A 7 2.90 17.53 9.27
C ARG A 7 2.00 16.79 8.28
N TRP A 8 2.38 15.57 7.93
CA TRP A 8 1.62 14.70 7.03
C TRP A 8 1.38 13.35 7.68
N VAL A 9 0.16 12.83 7.59
CA VAL A 9 -0.17 11.51 8.10
C VAL A 9 0.20 10.45 7.07
N PHE A 10 0.97 9.44 7.48
CA PHE A 10 1.15 8.23 6.67
C PHE A 10 0.08 7.20 7.02
N ALA A 11 -0.78 6.89 6.05
CA ALA A 11 -1.97 6.05 6.24
C ALA A 11 -1.72 4.53 6.10
N SER A 12 -0.46 4.12 5.94
CA SER A 12 -0.06 2.71 5.89
C SER A 12 0.19 2.17 7.30
N GLY A 13 -0.17 0.92 7.56
CA GLY A 13 0.16 0.20 8.81
C GLY A 13 1.51 -0.52 8.78
N ASN A 14 2.29 -0.34 7.71
CA ASN A 14 3.58 -1.03 7.54
C ASN A 14 4.72 -0.17 8.11
N ALA A 15 5.28 -0.60 9.25
CA ALA A 15 6.37 0.10 9.91
C ALA A 15 7.63 0.26 9.04
N GLY A 16 7.95 -0.74 8.19
CA GLY A 16 9.09 -0.64 7.26
C GLY A 16 8.89 0.47 6.24
N LYS A 17 7.69 0.55 5.65
CA LYS A 17 7.34 1.63 4.71
C LYS A 17 7.35 3.00 5.37
N PHE A 18 6.95 3.08 6.64
CA PHE A 18 7.03 4.33 7.40
C PHE A 18 8.47 4.82 7.49
N SER A 19 9.39 3.97 7.96
CA SER A 19 10.81 4.33 8.10
C SER A 19 11.48 4.68 6.76
N GLU A 20 11.17 3.94 5.68
CA GLU A 20 11.67 4.24 4.34
C GLU A 20 11.17 5.60 3.85
N LEU A 21 9.87 5.88 3.98
CA LEU A 21 9.27 7.12 3.51
C LEU A 21 9.70 8.32 4.36
N GLU A 22 9.85 8.13 5.67
CA GLU A 22 10.37 9.14 6.60
C GLU A 22 11.79 9.57 6.19
N ALA A 23 12.67 8.59 5.94
CA ALA A 23 14.03 8.86 5.47
C ALA A 23 14.04 9.59 4.11
N LEU A 24 13.16 9.20 3.18
CA LEU A 24 13.05 9.85 1.86
C LEU A 24 12.55 11.30 1.95
N LEU A 25 11.64 11.58 2.88
CA LEU A 25 11.02 12.90 3.00
C LEU A 25 11.76 13.85 3.95
N ALA A 26 12.69 13.36 4.77
CA ALA A 26 13.46 14.17 5.71
C ALA A 26 14.08 15.46 5.10
N PRO A 27 14.60 15.48 3.86
CA PRO A 27 15.16 16.70 3.26
C PRO A 27 14.11 17.74 2.84
N THR A 28 12.83 17.38 2.81
CA THR A 28 11.74 18.22 2.26
C THR A 28 11.07 19.12 3.29
N GLY A 29 11.37 18.92 4.59
CA GLY A 29 10.69 19.60 5.69
C GLY A 29 9.31 19.00 6.03
N ILE A 30 8.93 17.88 5.40
CA ILE A 30 7.76 17.10 5.78
C ILE A 30 8.10 16.26 7.01
N VAL A 31 7.25 16.38 8.04
CA VAL A 31 7.26 15.54 9.23
C VAL A 31 6.15 14.51 9.09
N LEU A 32 6.52 13.25 8.85
CA LEU A 32 5.56 12.16 8.83
C LEU A 32 5.10 11.83 10.25
N VAL A 33 3.80 11.58 10.39
CA VAL A 33 3.19 11.05 11.61
C VAL A 33 2.41 9.79 11.28
N ALA A 34 2.53 8.78 12.14
CA ALA A 34 1.87 7.51 11.89
C ALA A 34 0.36 7.66 12.14
N ARG A 35 -0.46 7.00 11.31
CA ARG A 35 -1.91 6.88 11.55
C ARG A 35 -2.27 6.37 12.96
N ASP A 36 -1.41 5.55 13.56
CA ASP A 36 -1.64 4.91 14.85
C ASP A 36 -1.56 5.91 16.00
N GLU A 37 -0.84 7.03 15.84
CA GLU A 37 -0.82 8.15 16.81
C GLU A 37 -2.20 8.79 16.98
N PHE A 38 -3.07 8.63 15.99
CA PHE A 38 -4.45 9.14 16.00
C PHE A 38 -5.47 8.05 16.36
N GLY A 39 -5.03 6.83 16.68
CA GLY A 39 -5.93 5.71 16.99
C GLY A 39 -6.81 5.28 15.80
N LEU A 40 -6.38 5.55 14.57
CA LEU A 40 -7.17 5.23 13.38
C LEU A 40 -7.09 3.74 13.07
N ALA A 41 -8.26 3.09 12.93
CA ALA A 41 -8.36 1.72 12.42
C ALA A 41 -8.20 1.67 10.90
N SER A 42 -7.54 0.62 10.38
CA SER A 42 -7.34 0.50 8.93
C SER A 42 -8.68 0.46 8.20
N PRO A 43 -8.88 1.31 7.18
CA PRO A 43 -10.12 1.26 6.43
C PRO A 43 -10.19 -0.05 5.63
N GLU A 44 -11.41 -0.48 5.32
CA GLU A 44 -11.61 -1.59 4.40
C GLU A 44 -11.14 -1.20 2.99
N GLU A 45 -10.22 -1.98 2.43
CA GLU A 45 -9.71 -1.80 1.07
C GLU A 45 -10.70 -2.42 0.07
N THR A 46 -11.59 -1.59 -0.46
CA THR A 46 -12.66 -1.99 -1.39
C THR A 46 -12.35 -1.66 -2.86
N GLY A 47 -11.19 -1.04 -3.11
CA GLY A 47 -10.74 -0.68 -4.46
C GLY A 47 -10.40 -1.90 -5.30
N ARG A 48 -10.56 -1.76 -6.62
CA ARG A 48 -10.21 -2.78 -7.61
C ARG A 48 -8.80 -2.57 -8.18
N THR A 49 -8.22 -1.40 -7.93
CA THR A 49 -6.88 -0.99 -8.38
C THR A 49 -6.05 -0.47 -7.21
N PHE A 50 -4.71 -0.52 -7.34
CA PHE A 50 -3.79 0.06 -6.35
C PHE A 50 -4.05 1.56 -6.12
N LEU A 51 -4.38 2.30 -7.20
CA LEU A 51 -4.70 3.72 -7.11
C LEU A 51 -5.95 3.97 -6.24
N GLU A 52 -7.02 3.21 -6.44
CA GLU A 52 -8.24 3.35 -5.64
C GLU A 52 -7.98 3.08 -4.16
N ASN A 53 -7.23 2.03 -3.82
CA ASN A 53 -6.88 1.72 -2.44
C ASN A 53 -5.95 2.76 -1.80
N ALA A 54 -4.94 3.24 -2.53
CA ALA A 54 -4.06 4.31 -2.04
C ALA A 54 -4.85 5.59 -1.77
N LEU A 55 -5.70 6.02 -2.71
CA LEU A 55 -6.57 7.18 -2.51
C LEU A 55 -7.57 6.99 -1.37
N LEU A 56 -8.18 5.81 -1.23
CA LEU A 56 -9.11 5.49 -0.15
C LEU A 56 -8.43 5.65 1.21
N LYS A 57 -7.24 5.07 1.38
CA LYS A 57 -6.44 5.18 2.61
C LYS A 57 -6.06 6.64 2.92
N ALA A 58 -5.57 7.38 1.93
CA ALA A 58 -5.19 8.78 2.10
C ALA A 58 -6.41 9.65 2.48
N ARG A 59 -7.55 9.48 1.79
CA ARG A 59 -8.79 10.23 2.09
C ARG A 59 -9.31 9.93 3.49
N HIS A 60 -9.29 8.67 3.88
CA HIS A 60 -9.72 8.26 5.22
C HIS A 60 -8.86 8.93 6.30
N ALA A 61 -7.54 8.89 6.18
CA ALA A 61 -6.63 9.52 7.12
C ALA A 61 -6.76 11.05 7.14
N ALA A 62 -6.85 11.69 5.97
CA ALA A 62 -7.02 13.14 5.87
C ALA A 62 -8.33 13.62 6.51
N ALA A 63 -9.45 12.93 6.21
CA ALA A 63 -10.75 13.26 6.78
C ALA A 63 -10.79 13.09 8.31
N ALA A 64 -10.13 12.07 8.84
CA ALA A 64 -10.15 11.78 10.28
C ALA A 64 -9.22 12.70 11.11
N THR A 65 -8.10 13.14 10.53
CA THR A 65 -7.08 13.94 11.25
C THR A 65 -7.13 15.43 10.94
N GLY A 66 -7.71 15.82 9.80
CA GLY A 66 -7.63 17.18 9.28
C GLY A 66 -6.22 17.61 8.85
N LEU A 67 -5.33 16.64 8.63
CA LEU A 67 -3.97 16.85 8.11
C LEU A 67 -3.87 16.35 6.67
N PRO A 68 -2.92 16.87 5.86
CA PRO A 68 -2.50 16.22 4.63
C PRO A 68 -2.11 14.76 4.88
N ALA A 69 -2.38 13.89 3.92
CA ALA A 69 -2.13 12.45 4.06
C ALA A 69 -1.42 11.86 2.84
N ILE A 70 -0.47 10.96 3.12
CA ILE A 70 0.17 10.10 2.14
C ILE A 70 -0.26 8.66 2.43
N ALA A 71 -0.58 7.92 1.38
CA ALA A 71 -0.83 6.49 1.47
C ALA A 71 -0.23 5.78 0.27
N ASP A 72 0.04 4.49 0.46
CA ASP A 72 0.53 3.62 -0.60
C ASP A 72 -0.37 2.38 -0.73
N ASP A 73 -0.44 1.82 -1.94
CA ASP A 73 -0.91 0.47 -2.15
C ASP A 73 0.02 -0.25 -3.12
N SER A 74 0.34 -1.50 -2.80
CA SER A 74 1.38 -2.25 -3.51
C SER A 74 1.05 -3.72 -3.62
N GLY A 75 1.48 -4.36 -4.71
CA GLY A 75 1.30 -5.78 -4.92
C GLY A 75 2.07 -6.32 -6.12
N LEU A 76 1.96 -7.62 -6.32
CA LEU A 76 2.50 -8.32 -7.49
C LEU A 76 1.38 -8.46 -8.53
N ALA A 77 1.65 -8.06 -9.77
CA ALA A 77 0.80 -8.33 -10.91
C ALA A 77 1.50 -9.30 -11.85
N VAL A 78 0.85 -10.43 -12.16
CA VAL A 78 1.39 -11.45 -13.07
C VAL A 78 0.60 -11.44 -14.35
N ASP A 79 1.29 -11.28 -15.48
CA ASP A 79 0.68 -11.09 -16.80
C ASP A 79 -0.18 -12.31 -17.19
N ALA A 80 0.34 -13.54 -16.98
CA ALA A 80 -0.39 -14.79 -17.24
C ALA A 80 -1.62 -15.03 -16.36
N LEU A 81 -1.78 -14.27 -15.27
CA LEU A 81 -2.92 -14.39 -14.35
C LEU A 81 -3.83 -13.15 -14.40
N ASP A 82 -3.85 -12.44 -15.54
CA ASP A 82 -4.62 -11.21 -15.73
C ASP A 82 -4.36 -10.16 -14.63
N GLY A 83 -3.11 -10.07 -14.17
CA GLY A 83 -2.68 -9.16 -13.12
C GLY A 83 -2.92 -9.65 -11.69
N ALA A 84 -3.46 -10.85 -11.48
CA ALA A 84 -3.51 -11.47 -10.16
C ALA A 84 -2.08 -11.79 -9.66
N PRO A 85 -1.83 -11.77 -8.34
CA PRO A 85 -2.78 -11.49 -7.24
C PRO A 85 -3.21 -10.01 -7.14
N GLY A 86 -2.48 -9.07 -7.72
CA GLY A 86 -2.85 -7.66 -7.79
C GLY A 86 -3.07 -7.04 -6.40
N VAL A 87 -4.17 -6.30 -6.23
CA VAL A 87 -4.57 -5.72 -4.94
C VAL A 87 -4.78 -6.75 -3.82
N ARG A 88 -4.97 -8.04 -4.17
CA ARG A 88 -5.12 -9.13 -3.21
C ARG A 88 -3.80 -9.76 -2.77
N SER A 89 -2.65 -9.21 -3.17
CA SER A 89 -1.31 -9.75 -2.88
C SER A 89 -1.10 -10.17 -1.42
N ALA A 90 -1.50 -9.34 -0.45
CA ALA A 90 -1.32 -9.65 0.97
C ALA A 90 -2.22 -10.79 1.46
N ARG A 91 -3.35 -11.03 0.79
CA ARG A 91 -4.41 -11.98 1.19
C ARG A 91 -4.71 -12.98 0.07
N PHE A 92 -3.71 -13.33 -0.72
CA PHE A 92 -3.90 -14.13 -1.93
C PHE A 92 -4.34 -15.56 -1.60
N ALA A 93 -3.75 -16.14 -0.56
CA ALA A 93 -4.16 -17.39 0.07
C ALA A 93 -4.98 -17.11 1.35
N ASP A 94 -5.97 -16.23 1.24
CA ASP A 94 -6.99 -15.97 2.29
C ASP A 94 -6.42 -15.63 3.68
N GLY A 95 -5.28 -14.93 3.69
CA GLY A 95 -4.61 -14.51 4.93
C GLY A 95 -3.67 -15.56 5.53
N GLY A 96 -3.37 -16.66 4.82
CA GLY A 96 -2.40 -17.68 5.23
C GLY A 96 -0.93 -17.22 5.31
N GLY A 97 -0.67 -15.92 5.07
CA GLY A 97 0.66 -15.32 5.13
C GLY A 97 1.52 -15.56 3.88
N SER A 98 2.72 -14.99 3.88
CA SER A 98 3.56 -14.91 2.68
C SER A 98 3.91 -16.27 2.08
N ARG A 99 4.19 -17.29 2.90
CA ARG A 99 4.51 -18.64 2.40
C ARG A 99 3.33 -19.27 1.67
N ALA A 100 2.12 -19.16 2.20
CA ALA A 100 0.92 -19.67 1.55
C ALA A 100 0.59 -18.89 0.27
N ASN A 101 0.74 -17.56 0.29
CA ASN A 101 0.56 -16.72 -0.91
C ASN A 101 1.53 -17.13 -2.03
N ILE A 102 2.80 -17.37 -1.70
CA ILE A 102 3.81 -17.82 -2.67
C ILE A 102 3.48 -19.23 -3.18
N ALA A 103 3.13 -20.18 -2.29
CA ALA A 103 2.79 -21.54 -2.70
C ALA A 103 1.60 -21.57 -3.68
N LYS A 104 0.53 -20.83 -3.38
CA LYS A 104 -0.63 -20.70 -4.26
C LYS A 104 -0.27 -20.08 -5.61
N LEU A 105 0.60 -19.07 -5.61
CA LEU A 105 1.07 -18.47 -6.86
C LEU A 105 1.88 -19.46 -7.70
N LEU A 106 2.76 -20.24 -7.08
CA LEU A 106 3.56 -21.25 -7.77
C LEU A 106 2.68 -22.35 -8.37
N GLU A 107 1.65 -22.80 -7.65
CA GLU A 107 0.66 -23.77 -8.14
C GLU A 107 -0.09 -23.24 -9.37
N LEU A 108 -0.62 -22.01 -9.30
CA LEU A 108 -1.33 -21.39 -10.43
C LEU A 108 -0.44 -21.14 -11.66
N MET A 109 0.87 -21.10 -11.46
CA MET A 109 1.85 -20.88 -12.51
C MET A 109 2.51 -22.18 -12.97
N GLU A 110 2.11 -23.36 -12.49
CA GLU A 110 2.80 -24.63 -12.78
C GLU A 110 2.90 -24.91 -14.29
N ASP A 111 1.79 -24.74 -15.02
CA ASP A 111 1.68 -25.01 -16.45
C ASP A 111 2.00 -23.79 -17.35
N VAL A 112 2.37 -22.64 -16.78
CA VAL A 112 2.66 -21.43 -17.54
C VAL A 112 4.07 -21.50 -18.13
N PRO A 113 4.24 -21.47 -19.48
CA PRO A 113 5.55 -21.51 -20.12
C PRO A 113 6.45 -20.36 -19.70
N ASP A 114 7.77 -20.58 -19.61
CA ASP A 114 8.75 -19.58 -19.18
C ASP A 114 8.62 -18.20 -19.85
N PRO A 115 8.40 -18.08 -21.18
CA PRO A 115 8.22 -16.78 -21.84
C PRO A 115 7.01 -15.98 -21.34
N ASP A 116 5.99 -16.65 -20.78
CA ASP A 116 4.72 -16.06 -20.37
C ASP A 116 4.69 -15.75 -18.86
N ARG A 117 5.76 -16.01 -18.12
CA ARG A 117 5.85 -15.78 -16.66
C ARG A 117 6.14 -14.32 -16.26
N GLY A 118 5.83 -13.36 -17.14
CA GLY A 118 6.02 -11.93 -16.90
C GLY A 118 5.28 -11.46 -15.64
N ALA A 119 5.98 -10.71 -14.78
CA ALA A 119 5.40 -10.19 -13.54
C ALA A 119 6.05 -8.87 -13.13
N ARG A 120 5.31 -8.05 -12.36
CA ARG A 120 5.72 -6.70 -11.95
C ARG A 120 5.30 -6.45 -10.51
N PHE A 121 6.21 -5.85 -9.72
CA PHE A 121 5.80 -5.19 -8.49
C PHE A 121 5.27 -3.80 -8.82
N CYS A 122 4.03 -3.55 -8.43
CA CYS A 122 3.38 -2.25 -8.56
C CYS A 122 3.36 -1.59 -7.18
N CYS A 123 3.70 -0.30 -7.14
CA CYS A 123 3.50 0.57 -5.99
C CYS A 123 2.87 1.86 -6.48
N VAL A 124 1.73 2.22 -5.92
CA VAL A 124 1.06 3.49 -6.17
C VAL A 124 1.05 4.28 -4.87
N VAL A 125 1.60 5.50 -4.92
CA VAL A 125 1.57 6.45 -3.82
C VAL A 125 0.59 7.56 -4.15
N ALA A 126 -0.33 7.83 -3.22
CA ALA A 126 -1.28 8.93 -3.30
C ALA A 126 -0.99 9.93 -2.18
N ALA A 127 -0.95 11.22 -2.53
CA ALA A 127 -0.80 12.32 -1.59
C ALA A 127 -2.00 13.28 -1.75
N LEU A 128 -2.61 13.66 -0.62
CA LEU A 128 -3.73 14.60 -0.55
C LEU A 128 -3.36 15.71 0.45
N ALA A 129 -3.47 16.96 0.03
CA ALA A 129 -3.12 18.16 0.79
C ALA A 129 -4.26 19.15 0.84
#